data_AF-A0A0J8BIQ6-F1
#
_entry.id   AF-A0A0J8BIQ6-F1
#
_cell.length_a   1.000
_cell.length_b   1.000
_cell.length_c   1.000
_cell.angle_alpha   90.00
_cell.angle_beta   90.00
_cell.angle_gamma   90.00
#
_symmetry.space_group_name_H-M   'P 1'
#
loop_
_entity.id
_entity.type
_entity.pdbx_description
1 polymer ?
#
loop_
_entity_poly.entity_id
_entity_poly.type
_entity_poly.pdbx_seq_one_letter_code
_entity_poly.pdbx_strand_id
1 'polypeptide(L)'
;MILDKESAKFFRTYAEIDQKYRWRAFKVLGEWGFSEIGLVNSLSSALSSAGVESPLFLSTFSRDFIIVPSEVEETAKEAFIKAGFMVS
;
A
#
# COMPACT_ATOMS: atom_id res chain seq x y z
N MET A 1 -6.15 -7.20 11.22
CA MET A 1 -6.28 -8.20 10.14
C MET A 1 -6.51 -7.45 8.84
N ILE A 2 -5.79 -7.79 7.77
CA ILE A 2 -5.98 -7.19 6.44
C ILE A 2 -6.77 -8.20 5.61
N LEU A 3 -7.96 -7.79 5.15
CA LEU A 3 -8.84 -8.60 4.32
C LEU A 3 -9.26 -7.79 3.11
N ASP A 4 -9.47 -8.47 1.99
CA ASP A 4 -10.18 -7.88 0.87
C ASP A 4 -11.68 -7.73 1.20
N LYS A 5 -12.38 -6.96 0.36
CA LYS A 5 -13.79 -6.64 0.55
C LYS A 5 -14.70 -7.88 0.56
N GLU A 6 -14.42 -8.89 -0.24
CA GLU A 6 -15.23 -10.10 -0.32
C GLU A 6 -15.03 -10.96 0.93
N SER A 7 -13.78 -11.17 1.35
CA SER A 7 -13.46 -11.90 2.59
C SER A 7 -14.02 -11.21 3.83
N ALA A 8 -14.03 -9.88 3.87
CA ALA A 8 -14.56 -9.12 5.01
C ALA A 8 -16.08 -9.34 5.21
N LYS A 9 -16.85 -9.68 4.16
CA LYS A 9 -18.30 -9.92 4.28
C LYS A 9 -18.63 -11.07 5.24
N PHE A 10 -17.77 -12.06 5.35
CA PHE A 10 -17.95 -13.20 6.26
C PHE A 10 -17.83 -12.83 7.74
N PHE A 11 -17.22 -11.68 8.05
CA PHE A 11 -16.98 -11.22 9.43
C PHE A 11 -17.95 -10.13 9.90
N ARG A 12 -18.96 -9.77 9.09
CA ARG A 12 -19.93 -8.71 9.42
C ARG A 12 -20.69 -8.93 10.74
N THR A 13 -20.83 -10.17 11.17
CA THR A 13 -21.48 -10.51 12.45
C THR A 13 -20.62 -10.14 13.67
N TYR A 14 -19.30 -9.99 13.49
CA TYR A 14 -18.32 -9.84 14.58
C TYR A 14 -17.58 -8.51 14.57
N ALA A 15 -17.68 -7.73 13.48
CA ALA A 15 -16.99 -6.46 13.34
C ALA A 15 -17.81 -5.48 12.50
N GLU A 16 -17.89 -4.23 12.97
CA GLU A 16 -18.35 -3.12 12.14
C GLU A 16 -17.29 -2.81 11.07
N ILE A 17 -17.71 -2.88 9.81
CA ILE A 17 -16.85 -2.52 8.68
C ILE A 17 -17.24 -1.11 8.26
N ASP A 18 -16.49 -0.12 8.75
CA ASP A 18 -16.67 1.26 8.33
C ASP A 18 -16.05 1.49 6.94
N GLN A 19 -16.91 1.78 5.96
CA GLN A 19 -16.50 2.06 4.59
C GLN A 19 -15.72 3.36 4.42
N LYS A 20 -15.72 4.23 5.45
CA LYS A 20 -14.87 5.42 5.51
C LYS A 20 -13.39 5.06 5.49
N TYR A 21 -13.01 3.92 6.08
CA TYR A 21 -11.62 3.48 6.16
C TYR A 21 -11.30 2.41 5.13
N ARG A 22 -11.62 2.67 3.85
CA ARG A 22 -11.18 1.79 2.76
C ARG A 22 -9.71 2.04 2.46
N TRP A 23 -8.97 0.97 2.25
CA TRP A 23 -7.55 1.05 1.90
C TRP A 23 -7.31 0.47 0.52
N ARG A 24 -6.35 1.08 -0.20
CA ARG A 24 -5.82 0.60 -1.46
C ARG A 24 -4.46 -0.04 -1.23
N ALA A 25 -4.29 -1.27 -1.70
CA ALA A 25 -2.98 -1.92 -1.75
C ALA A 25 -2.37 -1.76 -3.14
N PHE A 26 -1.11 -1.32 -3.19
CA PHE A 26 -0.26 -1.26 -4.37
C PHE A 26 0.77 -2.37 -4.28
N LYS A 27 0.87 -3.18 -5.32
CA LYS A 27 1.94 -4.17 -5.45
C LYS A 27 3.14 -3.56 -6.13
N VAL A 28 4.32 -3.61 -5.51
CA VAL A 28 5.56 -3.18 -6.17
C VAL A 28 5.96 -4.19 -7.24
N LEU A 29 6.17 -3.71 -8.46
CA LEU A 29 6.59 -4.50 -9.61
C LEU A 29 8.10 -4.41 -9.80
N GLY A 30 8.71 -5.47 -10.30
CA GLY A 30 10.17 -5.64 -10.41
C GLY A 30 10.69 -6.79 -9.56
N GLU A 31 11.94 -7.19 -9.77
CA GLU A 31 12.64 -8.17 -8.94
C GLU A 31 13.43 -7.44 -7.87
N TRP A 32 12.70 -6.91 -6.88
CA TRP A 32 13.34 -6.32 -5.73
C TRP A 32 13.70 -7.46 -4.78
N GLY A 33 14.96 -7.90 -4.84
CA GLY A 33 15.45 -9.04 -4.07
C GLY A 33 15.61 -8.72 -2.58
N PHE A 34 15.86 -9.76 -1.77
CA PHE A 34 16.17 -9.62 -0.33
C PHE A 34 17.37 -8.70 0.00
N SER A 35 18.17 -8.33 -1.00
CA SER A 35 19.38 -7.51 -0.86
C SER A 35 19.15 -6.00 -1.02
N GLU A 36 17.96 -5.56 -1.46
CA GLU A 36 17.71 -4.13 -1.68
C GLU A 36 17.34 -3.42 -0.39
N ILE A 37 18.38 -3.01 0.31
CA ILE A 37 18.29 -2.08 1.43
C ILE A 37 17.83 -0.72 0.88
N GLY A 38 16.89 -0.08 1.57
CA GLY A 38 16.43 1.27 1.25
C GLY A 38 15.20 1.35 0.36
N LEU A 39 14.64 0.23 -0.12
CA LEU A 39 13.37 0.25 -0.86
C LEU A 39 12.25 0.93 -0.06
N VAL A 40 12.04 0.47 1.18
CA VAL A 40 11.04 1.07 2.10
C VAL A 40 11.32 2.56 2.31
N ASN A 41 12.58 2.94 2.52
CA ASN A 41 12.96 4.34 2.73
C ASN A 41 12.67 5.22 1.51
N SER A 42 12.95 4.72 0.31
CA SER A 42 12.68 5.45 -0.94
C SER A 42 11.18 5.57 -1.20
N LEU A 43 10.41 4.51 -0.98
CA LEU A 43 8.94 4.53 -1.11
C LEU A 43 8.29 5.45 -0.07
N SER A 44 8.72 5.39 1.19
CA SER A 44 8.20 6.26 2.26
C SER A 44 8.55 7.73 2.00
N SER A 45 9.76 8.00 1.49
CA SER A 45 10.18 9.36 1.13
C SER A 45 9.33 9.92 -0.03
N ALA A 46 9.04 9.11 -1.05
CA ALA A 46 8.19 9.52 -2.16
C ALA A 46 6.77 9.87 -1.71
N LEU A 47 6.16 9.02 -0.87
CA LEU A 47 4.81 9.24 -0.34
C LEU A 47 4.73 10.44 0.59
N SER A 48 5.66 10.53 1.56
CA SER A 48 5.68 11.67 2.50
C SER A 48 5.88 13.00 1.79
N SER A 49 6.74 13.04 0.76
CA SER A 49 6.96 14.25 -0.06
C SER A 49 5.73 14.65 -0.87
N ALA A 50 4.83 13.70 -1.14
CA ALA A 50 3.54 13.94 -1.80
C ALA A 50 2.40 14.23 -0.81
N GLY A 51 2.69 14.32 0.49
CA GLY A 51 1.68 14.54 1.54
C GLY A 51 0.82 13.31 1.85
N VAL A 52 1.26 12.11 1.45
CA VAL A 52 0.59 10.85 1.81
C VAL A 52 1.12 10.38 3.16
N GLU A 53 0.25 10.46 4.17
CA GLU A 53 0.58 10.12 5.56
C GLU A 53 0.22 8.66 5.88
N SER A 54 0.95 8.08 6.83
CA SER A 54 0.68 6.76 7.43
C SER A 54 0.44 5.57 6.47
N PRO A 55 1.27 5.35 5.44
CA PRO A 55 1.21 4.12 4.66
C PRO A 55 1.58 2.90 5.51
N LEU A 56 0.96 1.77 5.21
CA LEU A 56 1.38 0.47 5.75
C LEU A 56 2.27 -0.24 4.72
N PHE A 57 3.42 -0.73 5.16
CA PHE A 57 4.32 -1.54 4.35
C PHE A 57 4.18 -3.00 4.74
N LEU A 58 3.86 -3.85 3.76
CA LEU A 58 3.69 -5.29 3.94
C LEU A 58 4.59 -6.04 2.96
N SER A 59 5.73 -6.49 3.48
CA SER A 59 6.64 -7.37 2.76
C SER A 59 6.16 -8.82 2.87
N THR A 60 6.13 -9.51 1.73
CA THR A 60 5.91 -10.96 1.64
C THR A 60 7.19 -11.65 1.20
N PHE A 61 7.18 -12.98 1.05
CA PHE A 61 8.35 -13.70 0.55
C PHE A 61 8.85 -13.23 -0.82
N SER A 62 7.96 -12.77 -1.71
CA SER A 62 8.31 -12.47 -3.11
C SER A 62 7.99 -11.07 -3.57
N ARG A 63 7.25 -10.29 -2.77
CA ARG A 63 6.67 -9.01 -3.16
C ARG A 63 6.47 -8.11 -1.96
N ASP A 64 6.65 -6.81 -2.19
CA ASP A 64 6.24 -5.77 -1.26
C ASP A 64 4.91 -5.15 -1.68
N PHE A 65 4.08 -4.86 -0.69
CA PHE A 65 2.84 -4.14 -0.84
C PHE A 65 2.88 -2.86 -0.01
N ILE A 66 2.38 -1.77 -0.58
CA ILE A 66 2.15 -0.52 0.13
C ILE A 66 0.66 -0.30 0.18
N ILE A 67 0.12 -0.09 1.37
CA ILE A 67 -1.31 0.04 1.59
C ILE A 67 -1.57 1.46 2.11
N VAL A 68 -2.41 2.22 1.41
CA VAL A 68 -2.75 3.61 1.72
C VAL A 68 -4.26 3.78 1.84
N PRO A 69 -4.74 4.83 2.52
CA PRO A 69 -6.16 5.18 2.49
C PRO A 69 -6.63 5.43 1.04
N SER A 70 -7.85 5.00 0.70
CA SER A 70 -8.33 5.04 -0.70
C SER A 70 -8.50 6.46 -1.22
N GLU A 71 -8.71 7.44 -0.35
CA GLU A 71 -8.82 8.86 -0.67
C GLU A 71 -7.53 9.46 -1.23
N VAL A 72 -6.37 8.84 -0.98
CA VAL A 72 -5.07 9.28 -1.48
C VAL A 72 -4.48 8.33 -2.53
N GLU A 73 -5.30 7.42 -3.08
CA GLU A 73 -4.89 6.41 -4.07
C GLU A 73 -4.17 7.04 -5.27
N GLU A 74 -4.77 8.05 -5.92
CA GLU A 74 -4.18 8.68 -7.11
C GLU A 74 -2.90 9.46 -6.75
N THR A 75 -2.90 10.21 -5.65
CA THR A 75 -1.70 10.93 -5.18
C THR A 75 -0.53 9.98 -4.92
N ALA A 76 -0.80 8.85 -4.26
CA ALA A 76 0.21 7.82 -3.98
C ALA A 76 0.74 7.20 -5.28
N LYS A 77 -0.15 6.85 -6.22
CA LYS A 77 0.21 6.28 -7.51
C LYS A 77 1.10 7.23 -8.32
N GLU A 78 0.74 8.51 -8.39
CA GLU A 78 1.57 9.52 -9.04
C GLU A 78 2.94 9.69 -8.37
N ALA A 79 2.99 9.66 -7.03
CA ALA A 79 4.24 9.78 -6.28
C ALA A 79 5.19 8.61 -6.59
N PHE A 80 4.67 7.38 -6.66
CA PHE A 80 5.43 6.21 -7.06
C PHE A 80 5.98 6.35 -8.49
N ILE A 81 5.13 6.74 -9.45
CA ILE A 81 5.54 6.92 -10.85
C ILE A 81 6.63 8.00 -10.96
N LYS A 82 6.46 9.14 -10.29
CA LYS A 82 7.45 10.25 -10.28
C LYS A 82 8.78 9.81 -9.67
N ALA A 83 8.75 8.93 -8.68
CA ALA A 83 9.95 8.37 -8.05
C ALA A 83 10.55 7.17 -8.83
N GLY A 84 9.97 6.80 -9.97
CA GLY A 84 10.47 5.73 -10.83
C GLY A 84 10.03 4.32 -10.43
N PHE A 85 9.07 4.19 -9.51
CA PHE A 85 8.51 2.90 -9.12
C PHE A 85 7.36 2.48 -10.03
N MET A 86 7.35 1.20 -10.41
CA MET A 86 6.22 0.57 -11.07
C MET A 86 5.34 -0.12 -10.04
N VAL A 87 4.06 0.24 -10.00
CA VAL A 87 3.07 -0.35 -9.09
C VAL A 87 1.81 -0.76 -9.85
N SER A 88 1.12 -1.81 -9.38
CA SER A 88 -0.20 -2.25 -9.87
C SER A 88 -1.23 -2.31 -8.78
#